data_AF-U6MZR5-F1
#
_entry.id   AF-U6MZR5-F1
#
_cell.length_a   1.000
_cell.length_b   1.000
_cell.length_c   1.000
_cell.angle_alpha   90.00
_cell.angle_beta   90.00
_cell.angle_gamma   90.00
#
_symmetry.space_group_name_H-M   'P 1'
#
loop_
_entity.id
_entity.type
_entity.pdbx_description
1 polymer ?
#
loop_
_entity_poly.entity_id
_entity_poly.type
_entity_poly.pdbx_seq_one_letter_code
_entity_poly.pdbx_strand_id
1 'polypeptide(L)'
;MQNAWCAIRGAVNEINAVLLSEDEDEEEEEEQEDLGGPQRGPSRDLLLLQQQKAQQEAVARQLELSEAETAKYAQQLASLRRECRQLRSRLSSQQQQQQQQQQQQQGGDSEAAAAAAAAAGSRGSSSASDPQLESSASFQQLLSRPLARTLPPELYSWLRGFESSGGPPGGPPGGAPQGGPPESRGAPQDPNGGFFSLTKCVQAAEKLVRWGTLSRGSSAVVTPRQGEEALSSSEGPPGAPEAERRLLQEMAKRQQLQHQAAALQRRVMELTEDLKDSQQMIEEQREAERERVKQADSEETERLKTQLGKVTEQLETSSHASVSRALQEALEELAELRGDAATDCDGTVSRLRAELATARSELEEMQNDLNLNQTLKTQIQELEGKLEEAFKQRDEAKAAADKYEADNKTISDGMQKLLQKLHAQVEDQDYFVDKRIVAQMIAKYQEAHGNIKRREEIFFLICDVLGFSDEDRERFGLPQRPSERGKEGGGLSEQFVEFLNGEVS
;
A
#
# COMPACT_ATOMS: atom_id res chain seq x y z
N MET A 1 5.23 9.52 16.87
CA MET A 1 4.84 9.84 18.26
C MET A 1 6.04 9.86 19.22
N GLN A 2 6.91 8.84 19.24
CA GLN A 2 8.05 8.80 20.16
C GLN A 2 9.04 9.97 19.96
N ASN A 3 9.35 10.33 18.71
CA ASN A 3 10.21 11.50 18.41
C ASN A 3 9.59 12.83 18.86
N ALA A 4 8.27 12.99 18.71
CA ALA A 4 7.55 14.18 19.18
C ALA A 4 7.55 14.27 20.72
N TRP A 5 7.45 13.12 21.41
CA TRP A 5 7.51 13.07 22.86
C TRP A 5 8.93 13.37 23.39
N CYS A 6 9.98 12.92 22.69
CA CYS A 6 11.35 13.29 23.00
C CYS A 6 11.61 14.80 22.81
N ALA A 7 11.06 15.41 21.74
CA ALA A 7 11.18 16.85 21.50
C ALA A 7 10.48 17.68 22.59
N ILE A 8 9.27 17.29 22.99
CA ILE A 8 8.53 17.94 24.08
C ILE A 8 9.29 17.82 25.41
N ARG A 9 9.88 16.65 25.70
CA ARG A 9 10.66 16.44 26.93
C ARG A 9 11.95 17.27 26.94
N GLY A 10 12.60 17.45 25.79
CA GLY A 10 13.76 18.33 25.64
C GLY A 10 13.41 19.79 25.94
N ALA A 11 12.34 20.30 25.33
CA ALA A 11 11.89 21.68 25.54
C ALA A 11 11.48 21.97 27.00
N VAL A 12 10.81 21.01 27.67
CA VAL A 12 10.46 21.15 29.10
C VAL A 12 11.70 21.19 30.00
N ASN A 13 12.75 20.42 29.66
CA ASN A 13 13.99 20.44 30.42
C ASN A 13 14.77 21.75 30.24
N GLU A 14 14.77 22.35 29.04
CA GLU A 14 15.36 23.68 28.82
C GLU A 14 14.63 24.78 29.59
N ILE A 15 13.29 24.78 29.58
CA ILE A 15 12.48 25.75 30.33
C ILE A 15 12.75 25.63 31.84
N ASN A 16 12.83 24.41 32.37
CA ASN A 16 13.18 24.21 33.77
C ASN A 16 14.62 24.64 34.09
N ALA A 17 15.56 24.51 33.17
CA ALA A 17 16.93 24.96 33.39
C ALA A 17 17.03 26.49 33.46
N VAL A 18 16.31 27.20 32.59
CA VAL A 18 16.26 28.67 32.59
C VAL A 18 15.59 29.20 33.86
N LEU A 19 14.44 28.62 34.25
CA LEU A 19 13.73 29.03 35.47
C LEU A 19 14.51 28.75 36.76
N LEU A 20 15.44 27.80 36.75
CA LEU A 20 16.28 27.49 37.92
C LEU A 20 17.59 28.28 37.93
N SER A 21 17.99 28.89 36.82
CA SER A 21 19.22 29.69 36.74
C SER A 21 19.03 31.18 37.06
N GLU A 22 17.78 31.67 37.13
CA GLU A 22 17.49 33.09 37.37
C GLU A 22 17.39 33.48 38.86
N ASP A 23 17.39 32.51 39.78
CA ASP A 23 17.24 32.76 41.23
C ASP A 23 18.57 32.78 42.02
N GLU A 24 19.74 32.59 41.39
CA GLU A 24 21.03 32.46 42.10
C GLU A 24 21.90 33.74 42.20
N ASP A 25 21.48 34.88 41.63
CA ASP A 25 22.33 36.10 41.55
C ASP A 25 21.90 37.29 42.45
N GLU A 26 20.95 37.13 43.38
CA GLU A 26 20.40 38.26 44.17
C GLU A 26 20.98 38.49 45.60
N GLU A 27 22.04 37.79 46.06
CA GLU A 27 22.50 37.88 47.46
C GLU A 27 23.79 38.68 47.77
N GLU A 28 24.36 39.47 46.85
CA GLU A 28 25.60 40.25 47.15
C GLU A 28 25.52 41.74 46.80
N GLU A 29 24.63 42.53 47.43
CA GLU A 29 24.79 44.01 47.43
C GLU A 29 24.06 44.73 48.59
N GLU A 30 24.22 44.25 49.83
CA GLU A 30 23.94 45.04 51.04
C GLU A 30 25.25 45.37 51.75
N GLU A 31 25.92 46.47 51.38
CA GLU A 31 26.76 47.29 52.28
C GLU A 31 27.41 48.47 51.53
N GLN A 32 26.63 49.54 51.27
CA GLN A 32 27.24 50.88 51.32
C GLN A 32 26.18 51.96 51.60
N GLU A 33 26.07 52.26 52.89
CA GLU A 33 25.34 53.41 53.42
C GLU A 33 26.05 54.75 53.10
N ASP A 34 25.19 55.71 52.76
CA ASP A 34 25.17 57.07 53.29
C ASP A 34 26.27 58.06 52.89
N LEU A 35 26.01 58.87 51.86
CA LEU A 35 26.23 60.32 51.88
C LEU A 35 25.26 61.01 50.90
N GLY A 36 24.48 61.96 51.43
CA GLY A 36 23.25 62.49 50.83
C GLY A 36 23.36 63.46 49.64
N GLY A 37 22.21 63.69 48.99
CA GLY A 37 22.00 64.74 48.00
C GLY A 37 20.81 64.46 47.05
N PRO A 38 19.65 65.14 47.21
CA PRO A 38 18.41 64.77 46.52
C PRO A 38 18.24 65.52 45.20
N GLN A 39 18.25 64.79 44.08
CA GLN A 39 17.48 65.11 42.86
C GLN A 39 17.63 63.97 41.82
N ARG A 40 17.24 62.74 42.19
CA ARG A 40 16.97 61.69 41.19
C ARG A 40 15.55 61.91 40.68
N GLY A 41 15.45 62.48 39.48
CA GLY A 41 14.16 62.72 38.83
C GLY A 41 13.42 61.40 38.54
N PRO A 42 12.09 61.36 38.68
CA PRO A 42 11.25 60.17 38.51
C PRO A 42 11.24 59.57 37.08
N SER A 43 12.02 60.12 36.14
CA SER A 43 11.96 59.72 34.73
C SER A 43 12.67 58.42 34.40
N ARG A 44 13.69 57.99 35.16
CA ARG A 44 14.46 56.78 34.84
C ARG A 44 13.70 55.51 35.25
N ASP A 45 13.08 55.54 36.42
CA ASP A 45 12.26 54.43 36.92
C ASP A 45 10.97 54.27 36.08
N LEU A 46 10.39 55.39 35.62
CA LEU A 46 9.24 55.34 34.71
C LEU A 46 9.59 54.73 33.35
N LEU A 47 10.80 55.00 32.83
CA LEU A 47 11.28 54.42 31.58
C LEU A 47 11.54 52.91 31.73
N LEU A 48 12.17 52.50 32.84
CA LEU A 48 12.42 51.09 33.14
C LEU A 48 11.10 50.31 33.26
N LEU A 49 10.13 50.87 33.98
CA LEU A 49 8.80 50.28 34.12
C LEU A 49 8.07 50.19 32.78
N GLN A 50 8.23 51.20 31.91
CA GLN A 50 7.66 51.17 30.56
C GLN A 50 8.32 50.12 29.68
N GLN A 51 9.64 49.94 29.78
CA GLN A 51 10.37 48.90 29.06
C GLN A 51 9.96 47.50 29.53
N GLN A 52 9.85 47.30 30.84
CA GLN A 52 9.40 46.03 31.42
C GLN A 52 7.96 45.70 30.97
N LYS A 53 7.07 46.69 30.96
CA LYS A 53 5.71 46.52 30.44
C LYS A 53 5.69 46.14 28.96
N ALA A 54 6.53 46.76 28.14
CA ALA A 54 6.64 46.43 26.72
C ALA A 54 7.17 44.99 26.49
N GLN A 55 8.10 44.53 27.32
CA GLN A 55 8.58 43.15 27.29
C GLN A 55 7.48 42.17 27.69
N GLN A 56 6.73 42.45 28.76
CA GLN A 56 5.59 41.61 29.18
C GLN A 56 4.51 41.53 28.10
N GLU A 57 4.19 42.65 27.43
CA GLU A 57 3.25 42.66 26.31
C GLU A 57 3.77 41.86 25.11
N ALA A 58 5.07 41.90 24.83
CA ALA A 58 5.67 41.11 23.76
C ALA A 58 5.61 39.61 24.05
N VAL A 59 5.95 39.19 25.27
CA VAL A 59 5.85 37.80 25.73
C VAL A 59 4.39 37.33 25.70
N ALA A 60 3.45 38.15 26.16
CA ALA A 60 2.02 37.84 26.11
C ALA A 60 1.52 37.61 24.67
N ARG A 61 1.95 38.43 23.70
CA ARG A 61 1.62 38.24 22.28
C ARG A 61 2.24 36.97 21.70
N GLN A 62 3.47 36.63 22.08
CA GLN A 62 4.09 35.38 21.66
C GLN A 62 3.35 34.18 22.22
N LEU A 63 2.94 34.24 23.49
CA LEU A 63 2.13 33.19 24.11
C LEU A 63 0.80 33.03 23.38
N GLU A 64 0.08 34.12 23.09
CA GLU A 64 -1.18 34.10 22.35
C GLU A 64 -1.04 33.50 20.94
N LEU A 65 0.05 33.81 20.23
CA LEU A 65 0.36 33.19 18.93
C LEU A 65 0.62 31.68 19.06
N SER A 66 1.36 31.26 20.08
CA SER A 66 1.62 29.84 20.34
C SER A 66 0.36 29.08 20.75
N GLU A 67 -0.53 29.71 21.52
CA GLU A 67 -1.85 29.17 21.88
C GLU A 67 -2.75 29.04 20.65
N ALA A 68 -2.73 30.03 19.74
CA ALA A 68 -3.47 29.96 18.49
C ALA A 68 -2.96 28.85 17.56
N GLU A 69 -1.64 28.63 17.48
CA GLU A 69 -1.05 27.54 16.71
C GLU A 69 -1.36 26.16 17.30
N THR A 70 -1.21 26.00 18.61
CA THR A 70 -1.57 24.74 19.29
C THR A 70 -3.07 24.44 19.16
N ALA A 71 -3.94 25.46 19.19
CA ALA A 71 -5.37 25.32 18.90
C ALA A 71 -5.64 24.83 17.46
N LYS A 72 -4.90 25.34 16.45
CA LYS A 72 -5.00 24.86 15.06
C LYS A 72 -4.61 23.38 14.96
N TYR A 73 -3.50 22.97 15.58
CA TYR A 73 -3.09 21.55 15.58
C TYR A 73 -4.10 20.66 16.31
N ALA A 74 -4.68 21.13 17.42
CA ALA A 74 -5.73 20.41 18.13
C ALA A 74 -6.99 20.22 17.26
N GLN A 75 -7.39 21.24 16.48
CA GLN A 75 -8.49 21.14 15.53
C GLN A 75 -8.22 20.15 14.39
N GLN A 76 -7.01 20.18 13.81
CA GLN A 76 -6.59 19.21 12.79
C GLN A 76 -6.63 17.78 13.32
N LEU A 77 -6.10 17.55 14.53
CA LEU A 77 -6.15 16.25 15.18
C LEU A 77 -7.59 15.78 15.45
N ALA A 78 -8.48 16.69 15.83
CA ALA A 78 -9.90 16.39 16.00
C ALA A 78 -10.60 16.06 14.67
N SER A 79 -10.19 16.67 13.55
CA SER A 79 -10.67 16.32 12.21
C SER A 79 -10.23 14.91 11.80
N LEU A 80 -8.93 14.62 11.91
CA LEU A 80 -8.38 13.29 11.61
C LEU A 80 -9.03 12.19 12.45
N ARG A 81 -9.29 12.45 13.74
CA ARG A 81 -10.03 11.52 14.62
C ARG A 81 -11.48 11.32 14.18
N ARG A 82 -12.14 12.32 13.59
CA ARG A 82 -13.50 12.16 13.00
C ARG A 82 -13.44 11.30 11.74
N GLU A 83 -12.50 11.56 10.83
CA GLU A 83 -12.31 10.76 9.61
C GLU A 83 -11.98 9.30 9.92
N CYS A 84 -11.07 9.06 10.88
CA CYS A 84 -10.76 7.70 11.33
C CYS A 84 -11.99 6.95 11.87
N ARG A 85 -12.88 7.64 12.61
CA ARG A 85 -14.14 7.05 13.09
C ARG A 85 -15.10 6.75 11.93
N GLN A 86 -15.18 7.63 10.94
CA GLN A 86 -15.99 7.39 9.74
C GLN A 86 -15.48 6.20 8.92
N LEU A 87 -14.17 6.08 8.71
CA LEU A 87 -13.56 4.94 8.02
C LEU A 87 -13.81 3.63 8.76
N ARG A 88 -13.66 3.60 10.09
CA ARG A 88 -14.01 2.42 10.90
C ARG A 88 -15.49 2.06 10.80
N SER A 89 -16.38 3.04 10.80
CA SER A 89 -17.83 2.81 10.62
C SER A 89 -18.13 2.22 9.24
N ARG A 90 -17.49 2.73 8.17
CA ARG A 90 -17.65 2.20 6.80
C ARG A 90 -17.14 0.77 6.70
N LEU A 91 -15.94 0.50 7.22
CA LEU A 91 -15.35 -0.84 7.24
C LEU A 91 -16.23 -1.83 8.02
N SER A 92 -16.74 -1.42 9.18
CA SER A 92 -17.68 -2.23 9.97
C SER A 92 -18.97 -2.52 9.20
N SER A 93 -19.56 -1.54 8.52
CA SER A 93 -20.77 -1.75 7.70
C SER A 93 -20.50 -2.68 6.51
N GLN A 94 -19.34 -2.58 5.88
CA GLN A 94 -18.93 -3.46 4.79
C GLN A 94 -18.74 -4.90 5.29
N GLN A 95 -18.11 -5.08 6.46
CA GLN A 95 -17.96 -6.39 7.08
C GLN A 95 -19.30 -7.00 7.47
N GLN A 96 -20.23 -6.20 8.00
CA GLN A 96 -21.59 -6.66 8.32
C GLN A 96 -22.39 -7.05 7.07
N GLN A 97 -22.25 -6.30 5.96
CA GLN A 97 -22.84 -6.67 4.68
C GLN A 97 -22.28 -7.98 4.14
N GLN A 98 -20.96 -8.22 4.23
CA GLN A 98 -20.36 -9.50 3.83
C GLN A 98 -20.89 -10.66 4.68
N GLN A 99 -21.05 -10.48 6.00
CA GLN A 99 -21.63 -11.52 6.86
C GLN A 99 -23.10 -11.82 6.49
N GLN A 100 -23.91 -10.81 6.16
CA GLN A 100 -25.29 -11.03 5.71
C GLN A 100 -25.33 -11.77 4.37
N GLN A 101 -24.44 -11.46 3.42
CA GLN A 101 -24.35 -12.19 2.15
C GLN A 101 -23.97 -13.67 2.36
N GLN A 102 -23.05 -13.96 3.29
CA GLN A 102 -22.69 -15.34 3.63
C GLN A 102 -23.86 -16.11 4.28
N GLN A 103 -24.65 -15.46 5.14
CA GLN A 103 -25.83 -16.08 5.75
C GLN A 103 -26.93 -16.34 4.71
N GLN A 104 -27.12 -15.44 3.72
CA GLN A 104 -28.08 -15.66 2.64
C GLN A 104 -27.64 -16.81 1.71
N GLN A 105 -26.35 -16.94 1.43
CA GLN A 105 -25.84 -18.08 0.64
C GLN A 105 -26.02 -19.41 1.38
N GLN A 106 -25.71 -19.47 2.68
CA GLN A 106 -25.89 -20.70 3.48
C GLN A 106 -27.37 -21.04 3.73
N GLY A 107 -28.24 -20.02 3.85
CA GLY A 107 -29.69 -20.21 3.98
C GLY A 107 -30.34 -20.67 2.68
N GLY A 108 -29.93 -20.11 1.53
CA GLY A 108 -30.46 -20.48 0.22
C GLY A 108 -30.16 -21.92 -0.19
N ASP A 109 -28.96 -22.42 0.12
CA ASP A 109 -28.60 -23.82 -0.16
C ASP A 109 -29.38 -24.81 0.72
N SER A 110 -29.71 -24.41 1.96
CA SER A 110 -30.48 -25.24 2.89
C SER A 110 -31.96 -25.34 2.50
N GLU A 111 -32.54 -24.25 1.98
CA GLU A 111 -33.94 -24.22 1.53
C GLU A 111 -34.11 -24.88 0.15
N ALA A 112 -33.12 -24.76 -0.75
CA ALA A 112 -33.07 -25.51 -2.01
C ALA A 112 -32.91 -27.02 -1.78
N ALA A 113 -32.10 -27.44 -0.80
CA ALA A 113 -31.97 -28.85 -0.41
C ALA A 113 -33.26 -29.40 0.24
N ALA A 114 -33.97 -28.61 1.04
CA ALA A 114 -35.24 -29.02 1.64
C ALA A 114 -36.39 -29.10 0.61
N ALA A 115 -36.42 -28.18 -0.38
CA ALA A 115 -37.38 -28.24 -1.49
C ALA A 115 -37.12 -29.45 -2.41
N ALA A 116 -35.86 -29.82 -2.64
CA ALA A 116 -35.50 -31.03 -3.37
C ALA A 116 -35.88 -32.32 -2.61
N ALA A 117 -35.76 -32.34 -1.28
CA ALA A 117 -36.16 -33.48 -0.46
C ALA A 117 -37.70 -33.66 -0.39
N ALA A 118 -38.48 -32.57 -0.39
CA ALA A 118 -39.94 -32.63 -0.38
C ALA A 118 -40.54 -33.12 -1.73
N ALA A 119 -39.83 -32.92 -2.85
CA ALA A 119 -40.25 -33.43 -4.15
C ALA A 119 -40.00 -34.94 -4.34
N ALA A 120 -39.17 -35.58 -3.49
CA ALA A 120 -38.85 -37.02 -3.58
C ALA A 120 -39.86 -37.95 -2.87
N GLY A 121 -40.88 -37.40 -2.18
CA GLY A 121 -41.82 -38.17 -1.36
C GLY A 121 -43.06 -38.73 -2.06
N SER A 122 -43.27 -38.46 -3.35
CA SER A 122 -44.52 -38.88 -4.02
C SER A 122 -44.29 -39.31 -5.46
N ARG A 123 -43.97 -40.59 -5.66
CA ARG A 123 -44.50 -41.43 -6.75
C ARG A 123 -43.99 -42.86 -6.68
N GLY A 124 -44.90 -43.77 -6.38
CA GLY A 124 -44.71 -45.20 -6.55
C GLY A 124 -44.87 -45.65 -8.00
N SER A 125 -44.08 -46.68 -8.31
CA SER A 125 -44.40 -47.79 -9.22
C SER A 125 -44.59 -47.50 -10.71
N SER A 126 -43.52 -47.66 -11.51
CA SER A 126 -43.38 -48.83 -12.41
C SER A 126 -42.11 -48.79 -13.28
N SER A 127 -41.24 -49.79 -13.05
CA SER A 127 -40.35 -50.56 -13.95
C SER A 127 -39.43 -49.91 -15.00
N ALA A 128 -38.12 -50.19 -14.82
CA ALA A 128 -37.05 -50.49 -15.80
C ALA A 128 -36.64 -49.34 -16.75
N SER A 129 -35.36 -48.93 -16.91
CA SER A 129 -34.11 -49.71 -16.96
C SER A 129 -32.89 -48.77 -16.84
N ASP A 130 -31.87 -49.22 -16.12
CA ASP A 130 -30.41 -48.99 -16.27
C ASP A 130 -29.73 -47.58 -16.24
N PRO A 131 -28.44 -47.52 -15.84
CA PRO A 131 -27.89 -46.44 -15.03
C PRO A 131 -26.87 -45.57 -15.78
N GLN A 132 -26.81 -44.29 -15.45
CA GLN A 132 -25.65 -43.44 -15.75
C GLN A 132 -25.28 -42.64 -14.51
N LEU A 133 -24.18 -43.08 -13.89
CA LEU A 133 -23.50 -42.43 -12.77
C LEU A 133 -22.97 -41.06 -13.23
N GLU A 134 -23.55 -40.01 -12.67
CA GLU A 134 -22.92 -38.69 -12.56
C GLU A 134 -21.76 -38.77 -11.57
N SER A 135 -20.53 -38.75 -12.09
CA SER A 135 -19.33 -38.70 -11.25
C SER A 135 -19.04 -37.26 -10.85
N SER A 136 -19.26 -36.99 -9.55
CA SER A 136 -18.39 -36.20 -8.67
C SER A 136 -17.83 -34.89 -9.23
N ALA A 137 -18.35 -33.78 -8.71
CA ALA A 137 -17.67 -32.50 -8.64
C ALA A 137 -16.17 -32.71 -8.35
N SER A 138 -15.36 -32.37 -9.34
CA SER A 138 -13.94 -32.68 -9.34
C SER A 138 -13.24 -31.90 -8.23
N PHE A 139 -12.28 -32.56 -7.61
CA PHE A 139 -11.32 -32.02 -6.65
C PHE A 139 -10.61 -30.73 -7.13
N GLN A 140 -10.73 -30.36 -8.41
CA GLN A 140 -10.29 -29.07 -8.97
C GLN A 140 -11.15 -27.87 -8.52
N GLN A 141 -12.44 -28.04 -8.21
CA GLN A 141 -13.28 -26.96 -7.66
C GLN A 141 -12.95 -26.61 -6.19
N LEU A 142 -12.25 -27.50 -5.47
CA LEU A 142 -11.75 -27.20 -4.11
C LEU A 142 -10.38 -26.50 -4.12
N LEU A 143 -9.62 -26.58 -5.21
CA LEU A 143 -8.31 -25.94 -5.36
C LEU A 143 -8.38 -24.52 -5.95
N SER A 144 -9.54 -24.09 -6.44
CA SER A 144 -9.75 -22.73 -6.97
C SER A 144 -10.14 -21.68 -5.91
N ARG A 145 -10.05 -22.01 -4.61
CA ARG A 145 -10.27 -21.04 -3.52
C ARG A 145 -9.04 -20.11 -3.36
N PRO A 146 -9.18 -18.78 -3.52
CA PRO A 146 -8.08 -17.84 -3.38
C PRO A 146 -7.87 -17.51 -1.89
N LEU A 147 -7.20 -18.39 -1.14
CA LEU A 147 -6.84 -18.14 0.27
C LEU A 147 -5.42 -17.57 0.48
N ALA A 148 -4.74 -17.14 -0.60
CA ALA A 148 -3.37 -16.65 -0.54
C ALA A 148 -3.17 -15.21 -1.07
N ARG A 149 -4.20 -14.35 -1.02
CA ARG A 149 -4.09 -12.95 -1.48
C ARG A 149 -4.62 -11.91 -0.47
N THR A 150 -4.27 -12.04 0.80
CA THR A 150 -4.39 -10.92 1.78
C THR A 150 -3.35 -11.02 2.88
N LEU A 151 -2.11 -11.39 2.56
CA LEU A 151 -0.99 -11.10 3.46
C LEU A 151 -0.42 -9.73 3.08
N PRO A 152 -0.40 -8.77 4.00
CA PRO A 152 0.20 -7.45 3.78
C PRO A 152 1.65 -7.59 3.27
N PRO A 153 2.10 -6.73 2.35
CA PRO A 153 3.43 -6.82 1.75
C PRO A 153 4.56 -6.76 2.81
N GLU A 154 4.31 -6.23 4.01
CA GLU A 154 5.26 -6.23 5.13
C GLU A 154 5.57 -7.63 5.69
N LEU A 155 4.66 -8.61 5.55
CA LEU A 155 4.91 -9.98 6.02
C LEU A 155 5.77 -10.80 5.03
N TYR A 156 5.73 -10.44 3.74
CA TYR A 156 6.57 -11.08 2.72
C TYR A 156 8.04 -10.63 2.80
N SER A 157 8.33 -9.40 3.23
CA SER A 157 9.71 -8.94 3.47
C SER A 157 10.31 -9.57 4.72
N TRP A 158 9.50 -9.80 5.77
CA TRP A 158 9.92 -10.45 7.00
C TRP A 158 10.26 -11.94 6.81
N LEU A 159 9.45 -12.68 6.06
CA LEU A 159 9.69 -14.11 5.75
C LEU A 159 10.89 -14.34 4.84
N ARG A 160 11.22 -13.38 3.96
CA ARG A 160 12.40 -13.47 3.08
C ARG A 160 13.71 -13.05 3.77
N GLY A 161 13.64 -12.53 5.00
CA GLY A 161 14.81 -12.09 5.78
C GLY A 161 15.53 -13.17 6.59
N PHE A 162 15.01 -14.42 6.61
CA PHE A 162 15.58 -15.49 7.44
C PHE A 162 16.52 -16.46 6.71
N GLU A 163 16.65 -16.36 5.38
CA GLU A 163 17.57 -17.20 4.60
C GLU A 163 18.73 -16.34 4.07
N SER A 164 19.69 -16.04 4.95
CA SER A 164 21.13 -15.93 4.66
C SER A 164 21.81 -15.04 5.70
N SER A 165 22.19 -15.62 6.83
CA SER A 165 23.32 -15.10 7.61
C SER A 165 24.15 -16.27 8.12
N GLY A 166 25.20 -16.57 7.36
CA GLY A 166 26.19 -17.59 7.68
C GLY A 166 27.48 -17.30 6.92
N GLY A 167 28.32 -16.41 7.45
CA GLY A 167 29.67 -16.16 6.92
C GLY A 167 30.34 -14.92 7.51
N PRO A 168 31.60 -14.99 8.00
CA PRO A 168 32.18 -14.07 8.99
C PRO A 168 32.81 -12.80 8.39
N PRO A 169 33.18 -11.80 9.22
CA PRO A 169 33.73 -10.53 8.77
C PRO A 169 35.26 -10.61 8.62
N GLY A 170 35.80 -10.11 7.50
CA GLY A 170 37.22 -9.80 7.42
C GLY A 170 37.75 -9.55 6.01
N GLY A 171 38.23 -8.32 5.74
CA GLY A 171 39.21 -8.04 4.67
C GLY A 171 38.92 -6.80 3.80
N PRO A 172 39.80 -5.76 3.80
CA PRO A 172 39.64 -4.52 3.04
C PRO A 172 40.23 -4.60 1.60
N PRO A 173 40.09 -3.55 0.76
CA PRO A 173 39.93 -3.70 -0.69
C PRO A 173 41.25 -3.66 -1.46
N GLY A 174 41.32 -4.40 -2.56
CA GLY A 174 42.43 -4.29 -3.50
C GLY A 174 42.15 -4.98 -4.83
N GLY A 175 42.20 -4.19 -5.91
CA GLY A 175 42.65 -4.64 -7.23
C GLY A 175 41.62 -5.28 -8.18
N ALA A 176 41.18 -4.52 -9.17
CA ALA A 176 40.96 -5.02 -10.52
C ALA A 176 42.31 -5.05 -11.28
N PRO A 177 42.43 -5.52 -12.55
CA PRO A 177 41.44 -6.14 -13.43
C PRO A 177 41.98 -7.43 -14.13
N GLN A 178 41.21 -7.94 -15.11
CA GLN A 178 41.65 -8.45 -16.42
C GLN A 178 41.23 -9.90 -16.78
N GLY A 179 40.38 -9.99 -17.82
CA GLY A 179 40.62 -10.86 -18.98
C GLY A 179 39.99 -12.26 -19.02
N GLY A 180 39.02 -12.43 -19.93
CA GLY A 180 38.96 -13.62 -20.80
C GLY A 180 37.79 -14.61 -20.64
N PRO A 181 36.97 -14.84 -21.70
CA PRO A 181 36.16 -16.06 -21.91
C PRO A 181 37.03 -17.15 -22.60
N PRO A 182 36.63 -18.44 -22.83
CA PRO A 182 35.32 -18.89 -23.32
C PRO A 182 34.90 -20.33 -22.91
N GLU A 183 33.90 -20.86 -23.63
CA GLU A 183 33.63 -22.28 -23.94
C GLU A 183 32.37 -22.95 -23.37
N SER A 184 31.38 -22.95 -24.26
CA SER A 184 30.43 -24.02 -24.60
C SER A 184 30.90 -25.47 -24.41
N ARG A 185 30.01 -26.29 -23.82
CA ARG A 185 29.75 -27.73 -24.08
C ARG A 185 28.74 -28.19 -23.00
N GLY A 186 27.68 -28.94 -23.26
CA GLY A 186 27.16 -29.53 -24.46
C GLY A 186 25.97 -30.42 -24.08
N ALA A 187 24.99 -30.45 -24.98
CA ALA A 187 24.22 -31.61 -25.43
C ALA A 187 23.33 -32.43 -24.44
N PRO A 188 22.29 -33.10 -24.98
CA PRO A 188 21.07 -33.49 -24.29
C PRO A 188 21.02 -34.99 -23.96
N GLN A 189 20.15 -35.39 -23.04
CA GLN A 189 19.75 -36.79 -22.88
C GLN A 189 18.24 -36.98 -23.01
N ASP A 190 17.95 -37.66 -24.10
CA ASP A 190 16.91 -38.62 -24.45
C ASP A 190 15.44 -38.54 -23.97
N PRO A 191 14.51 -38.76 -24.93
CA PRO A 191 13.11 -39.08 -24.71
C PRO A 191 12.90 -40.60 -24.71
N ASN A 192 12.24 -41.17 -23.70
CA ASN A 192 11.58 -42.46 -23.87
C ASN A 192 10.64 -42.78 -22.71
N GLY A 193 9.35 -42.95 -23.00
CA GLY A 193 8.38 -43.31 -21.97
C GLY A 193 6.96 -43.51 -22.49
N GLY A 194 6.75 -44.58 -23.27
CA GLY A 194 5.47 -45.31 -23.20
C GLY A 194 4.46 -45.08 -24.34
N PHE A 195 4.78 -45.58 -25.54
CA PHE A 195 3.74 -46.01 -26.49
C PHE A 195 3.07 -47.30 -25.96
N PHE A 196 1.76 -47.25 -25.70
CA PHE A 196 0.92 -48.44 -25.57
C PHE A 196 0.66 -49.01 -26.98
N SER A 197 1.29 -50.14 -27.28
CA SER A 197 1.13 -50.87 -28.54
C SER A 197 -0.19 -51.67 -28.52
N LEU A 198 -1.17 -51.19 -29.29
CA LEU A 198 -2.42 -51.89 -29.65
C LEU A 198 -2.16 -53.26 -30.33
N THR A 199 -0.93 -53.48 -30.76
CA THR A 199 -0.43 -54.70 -31.39
C THR A 199 -0.39 -55.90 -30.45
N LYS A 200 -0.44 -55.72 -29.12
CA LYS A 200 -0.55 -56.82 -28.15
C LYS A 200 -1.98 -57.31 -27.92
N CYS A 201 -3.01 -56.53 -28.26
CA CYS A 201 -4.41 -56.97 -28.13
C CYS A 201 -4.84 -57.90 -29.28
N VAL A 202 -4.24 -57.76 -30.47
CA VAL A 202 -4.58 -58.62 -31.63
C VAL A 202 -3.91 -60.00 -31.53
N GLN A 203 -2.73 -60.12 -30.91
CA GLN A 203 -2.06 -61.41 -30.69
C GLN A 203 -2.75 -62.31 -29.63
N ALA A 204 -3.72 -61.79 -28.87
CA ALA A 204 -4.50 -62.58 -27.92
C ALA A 204 -5.76 -63.21 -28.53
N ALA A 205 -6.28 -62.67 -29.65
CA ALA A 205 -7.48 -63.20 -30.31
C ALA A 205 -7.19 -64.34 -31.30
N GLU A 206 -5.93 -64.52 -31.73
CA GLU A 206 -5.54 -65.52 -32.73
C GLU A 206 -5.24 -66.92 -32.16
N LYS A 207 -5.39 -67.14 -30.85
CA LYS A 207 -5.05 -68.41 -30.17
C LYS A 207 -6.24 -69.27 -29.71
N LEU A 208 -7.47 -68.99 -30.17
CA LEU A 208 -8.68 -69.66 -29.66
C LEU A 208 -9.60 -70.31 -30.72
N VAL A 209 -9.14 -70.57 -31.95
CA VAL A 209 -9.91 -71.32 -32.98
C VAL A 209 -9.10 -72.45 -33.64
N ARG A 210 -8.15 -73.04 -32.91
CA ARG A 210 -7.51 -74.28 -33.33
C ARG A 210 -7.40 -75.16 -32.10
N TRP A 211 -8.23 -76.20 -32.04
CA TRP A 211 -7.99 -77.56 -31.54
C TRP A 211 -9.35 -78.25 -31.32
N GLY A 212 -9.61 -79.33 -32.05
CA GLY A 212 -10.86 -80.08 -31.94
C GLY A 212 -11.07 -81.11 -33.04
N THR A 213 -10.02 -81.83 -33.43
CA THR A 213 -10.11 -83.07 -34.22
C THR A 213 -10.02 -84.29 -33.29
N LEU A 214 -10.82 -85.31 -33.63
CA LEU A 214 -10.76 -86.74 -33.24
C LEU A 214 -11.61 -87.24 -32.05
N SER A 215 -12.66 -88.00 -32.38
CA SER A 215 -13.06 -89.27 -31.73
C SER A 215 -14.12 -89.93 -32.63
N ARG A 216 -13.90 -91.01 -33.39
CA ARG A 216 -13.55 -92.42 -33.08
C ARG A 216 -14.66 -93.20 -32.34
N GLY A 217 -15.33 -94.09 -33.09
CA GLY A 217 -16.21 -95.18 -32.64
C GLY A 217 -17.10 -95.59 -33.82
N SER A 218 -16.87 -96.64 -34.61
CA SER A 218 -16.71 -98.07 -34.31
C SER A 218 -17.95 -98.69 -33.64
N SER A 219 -18.78 -99.39 -34.44
CA SER A 219 -19.47 -100.60 -34.00
C SER A 219 -19.76 -101.48 -35.21
N ALA A 220 -19.07 -102.62 -35.25
CA ALA A 220 -19.34 -103.76 -36.13
C ALA A 220 -20.41 -104.68 -35.49
N VAL A 221 -20.59 -105.89 -36.06
CA VAL A 221 -21.22 -107.11 -35.49
C VAL A 221 -22.73 -107.26 -35.83
N VAL A 222 -23.32 -108.38 -36.31
CA VAL A 222 -22.94 -109.76 -36.70
C VAL A 222 -24.20 -110.43 -37.33
N THR A 223 -24.02 -111.38 -38.27
CA THR A 223 -24.98 -112.38 -38.83
C THR A 223 -25.56 -113.33 -37.73
N PRO A 224 -26.59 -114.22 -37.87
CA PRO A 224 -26.61 -115.29 -38.89
C PRO A 224 -27.96 -116.04 -39.21
N ARG A 225 -27.84 -116.95 -40.21
CA ARG A 225 -28.35 -118.36 -40.34
C ARG A 225 -29.76 -118.84 -39.93
N GLN A 226 -30.23 -119.76 -40.80
CA GLN A 226 -30.96 -121.05 -40.55
C GLN A 226 -32.44 -120.95 -40.11
N GLY A 227 -33.36 -121.86 -40.43
CA GLY A 227 -33.47 -123.07 -41.27
C GLY A 227 -34.90 -123.07 -41.87
N GLU A 228 -35.55 -124.11 -42.40
CA GLU A 228 -35.45 -125.58 -42.48
C GLU A 228 -36.29 -125.96 -43.74
N GLU A 229 -35.88 -126.84 -44.67
CA GLU A 229 -36.09 -128.32 -44.66
C GLU A 229 -37.41 -128.72 -43.94
N ALA A 230 -38.32 -129.57 -44.43
CA ALA A 230 -38.19 -130.81 -45.16
C ALA A 230 -39.61 -131.40 -45.38
N LEU A 231 -39.76 -132.18 -46.46
CA LEU A 231 -40.52 -133.44 -46.58
C LEU A 231 -42.04 -133.51 -46.32
N SER A 232 -42.79 -134.06 -47.30
CA SER A 232 -43.71 -135.18 -47.04
C SER A 232 -44.21 -135.82 -48.35
N SER A 233 -43.86 -137.10 -48.51
CA SER A 233 -44.19 -138.02 -49.61
C SER A 233 -45.61 -138.64 -49.52
N SER A 234 -46.15 -139.08 -50.66
CA SER A 234 -46.82 -140.39 -50.89
C SER A 234 -47.26 -140.46 -52.37
N GLU A 235 -46.64 -141.28 -53.22
CA GLU A 235 -47.06 -142.66 -53.62
C GLU A 235 -48.54 -142.76 -54.03
N GLY A 236 -48.97 -143.21 -55.23
CA GLY A 236 -48.33 -144.00 -56.29
C GLY A 236 -49.23 -144.09 -57.56
N PRO A 237 -48.86 -144.94 -58.55
CA PRO A 237 -49.27 -144.92 -59.99
C PRO A 237 -50.48 -145.87 -60.25
N PRO A 238 -50.94 -146.22 -61.50
CA PRO A 238 -50.31 -146.13 -62.83
C PRO A 238 -51.24 -145.79 -64.02
N GLY A 239 -50.69 -145.75 -65.23
CA GLY A 239 -51.46 -145.94 -66.47
C GLY A 239 -51.17 -144.94 -67.59
N ALA A 240 -50.28 -145.31 -68.51
CA ALA A 240 -50.16 -144.69 -69.84
C ALA A 240 -51.47 -144.91 -70.65
N PRO A 241 -51.96 -143.96 -71.47
CA PRO A 241 -51.20 -143.08 -72.37
C PRO A 241 -51.75 -141.62 -72.42
N GLU A 242 -51.59 -140.85 -71.34
CA GLU A 242 -51.89 -139.39 -71.29
C GLU A 242 -50.66 -138.51 -71.04
N ALA A 243 -49.47 -139.13 -70.90
CA ALA A 243 -48.20 -138.46 -70.63
C ALA A 243 -47.78 -137.49 -71.75
N GLU A 244 -48.24 -137.69 -72.97
CA GLU A 244 -47.94 -136.82 -74.12
C GLU A 244 -48.74 -135.50 -74.07
N ARG A 245 -49.99 -135.52 -73.57
CA ARG A 245 -50.78 -134.29 -73.33
C ARG A 245 -50.25 -133.49 -72.15
N ARG A 246 -49.75 -134.15 -71.09
CA ARG A 246 -49.11 -133.47 -69.95
C ARG A 246 -47.75 -132.90 -70.29
N LEU A 247 -46.95 -133.57 -71.13
CA LEU A 247 -45.69 -133.02 -71.63
C LEU A 247 -45.94 -131.80 -72.53
N LEU A 248 -46.95 -131.84 -73.39
CA LEU A 248 -47.35 -130.67 -74.18
C LEU A 248 -47.90 -129.53 -73.29
N GLN A 249 -48.65 -129.86 -72.23
CA GLN A 249 -49.13 -128.89 -71.26
C GLN A 249 -48.00 -128.30 -70.41
N GLU A 250 -46.99 -129.09 -70.04
CA GLU A 250 -45.77 -128.63 -69.35
C GLU A 250 -44.87 -127.80 -70.27
N MET A 251 -44.73 -128.18 -71.55
CA MET A 251 -43.98 -127.43 -72.55
C MET A 251 -44.66 -126.08 -72.82
N ALA A 252 -45.99 -126.05 -72.93
CA ALA A 252 -46.77 -124.83 -73.02
C ALA A 252 -46.63 -123.98 -71.75
N LYS A 253 -46.67 -124.59 -70.57
CA LYS A 253 -46.47 -123.89 -69.29
C LYS A 253 -45.03 -123.36 -69.15
N ARG A 254 -44.02 -124.08 -69.62
CA ARG A 254 -42.61 -123.63 -69.67
C ARG A 254 -42.43 -122.49 -70.66
N GLN A 255 -43.04 -122.56 -71.85
CA GLN A 255 -43.03 -121.44 -72.79
C GLN A 255 -43.76 -120.23 -72.23
N GLN A 256 -44.89 -120.43 -71.55
CA GLN A 256 -45.63 -119.36 -70.88
C GLN A 256 -44.80 -118.73 -69.75
N LEU A 257 -44.15 -119.54 -68.91
CA LEU A 257 -43.25 -119.07 -67.85
C LEU A 257 -42.00 -118.40 -68.42
N GLN A 258 -41.48 -118.87 -69.56
CA GLN A 258 -40.34 -118.25 -70.24
C GLN A 258 -40.75 -116.91 -70.85
N HIS A 259 -41.94 -116.80 -71.44
CA HIS A 259 -42.50 -115.51 -71.87
C HIS A 259 -42.78 -114.58 -70.68
N GLN A 260 -43.27 -115.12 -69.56
CA GLN A 260 -43.49 -114.34 -68.34
C GLN A 260 -42.16 -113.86 -67.74
N ALA A 261 -41.13 -114.71 -67.70
CA ALA A 261 -39.79 -114.35 -67.24
C ALA A 261 -39.15 -113.31 -68.17
N ALA A 262 -39.29 -113.45 -69.49
CA ALA A 262 -38.80 -112.46 -70.45
C ALA A 262 -39.59 -111.13 -70.39
N ALA A 263 -40.89 -111.17 -70.08
CA ALA A 263 -41.70 -109.98 -69.84
C ALA A 263 -41.30 -109.27 -68.54
N LEU A 264 -41.04 -110.03 -67.47
CA LEU A 264 -40.53 -109.49 -66.21
C LEU A 264 -39.12 -108.93 -66.37
N GLN A 265 -38.22 -109.58 -67.09
CA GLN A 265 -36.88 -109.05 -67.37
C GLN A 265 -36.93 -107.75 -68.16
N ARG A 266 -37.79 -107.66 -69.18
CA ARG A 266 -38.04 -106.38 -69.88
C ARG A 266 -38.56 -105.31 -68.93
N ARG A 267 -39.51 -105.66 -68.07
CA ARG A 267 -40.05 -104.71 -67.08
C ARG A 267 -39.01 -104.27 -66.05
N VAL A 268 -38.11 -105.16 -65.62
CA VAL A 268 -37.01 -104.81 -64.72
C VAL A 268 -36.01 -103.91 -65.42
N MET A 269 -35.65 -104.17 -66.69
CA MET A 269 -34.77 -103.28 -67.44
C MET A 269 -35.39 -101.89 -67.63
N GLU A 270 -36.67 -101.83 -68.02
CA GLU A 270 -37.42 -100.57 -68.15
C GLU A 270 -37.48 -99.80 -66.82
N LEU A 271 -37.80 -100.46 -65.70
CA LEU A 271 -37.77 -99.84 -64.37
C LEU A 271 -36.37 -99.42 -63.93
N THR A 272 -35.32 -100.11 -64.41
CA THR A 272 -33.92 -99.76 -64.11
C THR A 272 -33.49 -98.53 -64.92
N GLU A 273 -33.96 -98.41 -66.17
CA GLU A 273 -33.77 -97.21 -66.99
C GLU A 273 -34.56 -96.04 -66.40
N ASP A 274 -35.85 -96.21 -66.08
CA ASP A 274 -36.67 -95.19 -65.41
C ASP A 274 -36.05 -94.73 -64.08
N LEU A 275 -35.47 -95.66 -63.29
CA LEU A 275 -34.79 -95.32 -62.04
C LEU A 275 -33.50 -94.53 -62.29
N LYS A 276 -32.73 -94.87 -63.34
CA LYS A 276 -31.54 -94.11 -63.72
C LYS A 276 -31.90 -92.72 -64.23
N ASP A 277 -32.92 -92.61 -65.06
CA ASP A 277 -33.41 -91.33 -65.57
C ASP A 277 -33.97 -90.48 -64.43
N SER A 278 -34.69 -91.09 -63.48
CA SER A 278 -35.14 -90.42 -62.26
C SER A 278 -33.97 -89.99 -61.36
N GLN A 279 -32.94 -90.82 -61.19
CA GLN A 279 -31.73 -90.47 -60.44
C GLN A 279 -30.98 -89.30 -61.11
N GLN A 280 -30.82 -89.33 -62.43
CA GLN A 280 -30.20 -88.26 -63.19
C GLN A 280 -31.02 -86.97 -63.09
N MET A 281 -32.35 -87.03 -63.23
CA MET A 281 -33.22 -85.86 -63.05
C MET A 281 -33.10 -85.27 -61.63
N ILE A 282 -33.02 -86.12 -60.60
CA ILE A 282 -32.81 -85.68 -59.21
C ILE A 282 -31.42 -85.04 -59.04
N GLU A 283 -30.39 -85.58 -59.67
CA GLU A 283 -29.04 -85.00 -59.65
C GLU A 283 -28.97 -83.65 -60.36
N GLU A 284 -29.58 -83.54 -61.54
CA GLU A 284 -29.72 -82.29 -62.29
C GLU A 284 -30.54 -81.25 -61.50
N GLN A 285 -31.63 -81.67 -60.85
CA GLN A 285 -32.40 -80.80 -59.97
C GLN A 285 -31.56 -80.34 -58.77
N ARG A 286 -30.81 -81.25 -58.13
CA ARG A 286 -29.91 -80.90 -57.01
C ARG A 286 -28.78 -79.98 -57.45
N GLU A 287 -28.26 -80.14 -58.66
CA GLU A 287 -27.25 -79.23 -59.23
C GLU A 287 -27.84 -77.86 -59.54
N ALA A 288 -29.02 -77.80 -60.16
CA ALA A 288 -29.74 -76.55 -60.37
C ALA A 288 -30.10 -75.85 -59.05
N GLU A 289 -30.50 -76.58 -58.02
CA GLU A 289 -30.74 -76.04 -56.68
C GLU A 289 -29.44 -75.53 -56.03
N ARG A 290 -28.32 -76.27 -56.17
CA ARG A 290 -27.01 -75.81 -55.69
C ARG A 290 -26.56 -74.53 -56.39
N GLU A 291 -26.73 -74.42 -57.70
CA GLU A 291 -26.40 -73.21 -58.44
C GLU A 291 -27.33 -72.04 -58.10
N ARG A 292 -28.63 -72.30 -57.89
CA ARG A 292 -29.56 -71.26 -57.38
C ARG A 292 -29.19 -70.76 -56.00
N VAL A 293 -28.79 -71.65 -55.08
CA VAL A 293 -28.33 -71.26 -53.74
C VAL A 293 -27.05 -70.44 -53.84
N LYS A 294 -26.06 -70.88 -54.63
CA LYS A 294 -24.82 -70.10 -54.85
C LYS A 294 -25.10 -68.72 -55.44
N GLN A 295 -26.03 -68.63 -56.40
CA GLN A 295 -26.43 -67.35 -56.99
C GLN A 295 -27.09 -66.46 -55.94
N ALA A 296 -28.04 -66.98 -55.16
CA ALA A 296 -28.68 -66.24 -54.07
C ALA A 296 -27.66 -65.76 -53.02
N ASP A 297 -26.73 -66.62 -52.61
CA ASP A 297 -25.65 -66.29 -51.67
C ASP A 297 -24.72 -65.20 -52.26
N SER A 298 -24.40 -65.29 -53.55
CA SER A 298 -23.58 -64.27 -54.24
C SER A 298 -24.29 -62.92 -54.35
N GLU A 299 -25.60 -62.91 -54.58
CA GLU A 299 -26.41 -61.70 -54.61
C GLU A 299 -26.54 -61.08 -53.21
N GLU A 300 -26.76 -61.90 -52.18
CA GLU A 300 -26.85 -61.44 -50.80
C GLU A 300 -25.51 -60.88 -50.31
N THR A 301 -24.39 -61.54 -50.62
CA THR A 301 -23.05 -61.05 -50.28
C THR A 301 -22.73 -59.72 -50.97
N GLU A 302 -23.06 -59.53 -52.25
CA GLU A 302 -22.87 -58.24 -52.94
C GLU A 302 -23.82 -57.14 -52.41
N ARG A 303 -25.05 -57.49 -52.01
CA ARG A 303 -25.97 -56.55 -51.34
C ARG A 303 -25.42 -56.11 -49.99
N LEU A 304 -24.97 -57.05 -49.15
CA LEU A 304 -24.38 -56.75 -47.84
C LEU A 304 -23.10 -55.92 -47.98
N LYS A 305 -22.24 -56.24 -48.96
CA LYS A 305 -21.03 -55.46 -49.25
C LYS A 305 -21.35 -54.02 -49.66
N THR A 306 -22.38 -53.83 -50.49
CA THR A 306 -22.85 -52.49 -50.89
C THR A 306 -23.44 -51.72 -49.68
N GLN A 307 -24.22 -52.39 -48.82
CA GLN A 307 -24.74 -51.78 -47.60
C GLN A 307 -23.62 -51.41 -46.63
N LEU A 308 -22.63 -52.28 -46.44
CA LEU A 308 -21.45 -52.02 -45.62
C LEU A 308 -20.67 -50.81 -46.15
N GLY A 309 -20.50 -50.71 -47.47
CA GLY A 309 -19.87 -49.56 -48.12
C GLY A 309 -20.61 -48.25 -47.82
N LYS A 310 -21.94 -48.23 -47.97
CA LYS A 310 -22.78 -47.06 -47.65
C LYS A 310 -22.72 -46.68 -46.17
N VAL A 311 -22.77 -47.65 -45.26
CA VAL A 311 -22.69 -47.38 -43.81
C VAL A 311 -21.30 -46.87 -43.44
N THR A 312 -20.25 -47.42 -44.04
CA THR A 312 -18.87 -46.94 -43.82
C THR A 312 -18.71 -45.50 -44.29
N GLU A 313 -19.20 -45.16 -45.49
CA GLU A 313 -19.17 -43.79 -46.02
C GLU A 313 -20.00 -42.81 -45.16
N GLN A 314 -21.18 -43.23 -44.70
CA GLN A 314 -22.00 -42.44 -43.77
C GLN A 314 -21.33 -42.25 -42.41
N LEU A 315 -20.65 -43.27 -41.90
CA LEU A 315 -19.90 -43.19 -40.65
C LEU A 315 -18.69 -42.25 -40.79
N GLU A 316 -17.94 -42.34 -41.88
CA GLU A 316 -16.80 -41.46 -42.15
C GLU A 316 -17.23 -40.00 -42.32
N THR A 317 -18.30 -39.75 -43.08
CA THR A 317 -18.83 -38.39 -43.29
C THR A 317 -19.41 -37.79 -42.01
N SER A 318 -20.19 -38.56 -41.23
CA SER A 318 -20.73 -38.10 -39.94
C SER A 318 -19.63 -37.92 -38.89
N SER A 319 -18.65 -38.82 -38.82
CA SER A 319 -17.49 -38.70 -37.94
C SER A 319 -16.67 -37.45 -38.29
N HIS A 320 -16.32 -37.26 -39.57
CA HIS A 320 -15.59 -36.08 -40.01
C HIS A 320 -16.35 -34.78 -39.73
N ALA A 321 -17.66 -34.74 -39.97
CA ALA A 321 -18.49 -33.57 -39.65
C ALA A 321 -18.54 -33.29 -38.14
N SER A 322 -18.62 -34.32 -37.30
CA SER A 322 -18.61 -34.17 -35.84
C SER A 322 -17.27 -33.66 -35.32
N VAL A 323 -16.16 -34.20 -35.83
CA VAL A 323 -14.80 -33.78 -35.45
C VAL A 323 -14.51 -32.37 -35.96
N SER A 324 -14.92 -32.05 -37.18
CA SER A 324 -14.77 -30.71 -37.75
C SER A 324 -15.55 -29.68 -36.94
N ARG A 325 -16.77 -30.00 -36.48
CA ARG A 325 -17.57 -29.10 -35.64
C ARG A 325 -16.93 -28.90 -34.27
N ALA A 326 -16.52 -29.99 -33.60
CA ALA A 326 -15.86 -29.91 -32.30
C ALA A 326 -14.54 -29.10 -32.37
N LEU A 327 -13.78 -29.25 -33.46
CA LEU A 327 -12.56 -28.47 -33.67
C LEU A 327 -12.87 -26.98 -33.91
N GLN A 328 -13.95 -26.67 -34.64
CA GLN A 328 -14.38 -25.28 -34.83
C GLN A 328 -14.83 -24.64 -33.51
N GLU A 329 -15.66 -25.34 -32.72
CA GLU A 329 -16.11 -24.87 -31.40
C GLU A 329 -14.91 -24.63 -30.45
N ALA A 330 -13.93 -25.55 -30.42
CA ALA A 330 -12.72 -25.37 -29.62
C ALA A 330 -11.85 -24.19 -30.08
N LEU A 331 -11.80 -23.90 -31.39
CA LEU A 331 -11.09 -22.73 -31.92
C LEU A 331 -11.81 -21.42 -31.56
N GLU A 332 -13.14 -21.41 -31.57
CA GLU A 332 -13.95 -20.25 -31.15
C GLU A 332 -13.78 -19.98 -29.64
N GLU A 333 -13.82 -21.02 -28.80
CA GLU A 333 -13.56 -20.91 -27.35
C GLU A 333 -12.13 -20.39 -27.07
N LEU A 334 -11.12 -20.91 -27.76
CA LEU A 334 -9.74 -20.41 -27.64
C LEU A 334 -9.60 -18.96 -28.10
N ALA A 335 -10.36 -18.53 -29.11
CA ALA A 335 -10.35 -17.14 -29.57
C ALA A 335 -11.01 -16.20 -28.55
N GLU A 336 -12.11 -16.62 -27.92
CA GLU A 336 -12.78 -15.88 -26.85
C GLU A 336 -11.89 -15.75 -25.61
N LEU A 337 -11.32 -16.87 -25.13
CA LEU A 337 -10.37 -16.88 -24.00
C LEU A 337 -9.15 -15.99 -24.25
N ARG A 338 -8.66 -15.97 -25.50
CA ARG A 338 -7.55 -15.09 -25.89
C ARG A 338 -7.98 -13.62 -25.90
N GLY A 339 -9.21 -13.32 -26.32
CA GLY A 339 -9.80 -11.99 -26.26
C GLY A 339 -9.90 -11.47 -24.83
N ASP A 340 -10.47 -12.27 -23.93
CA ASP A 340 -10.60 -11.95 -22.51
C ASP A 340 -9.24 -11.72 -21.86
N ALA A 341 -8.29 -12.64 -22.07
CA ALA A 341 -6.93 -12.51 -21.55
C ALA A 341 -6.23 -11.26 -22.08
N ALA A 342 -6.47 -10.86 -23.34
CA ALA A 342 -5.93 -9.62 -23.88
C ALA A 342 -6.53 -8.38 -23.20
N THR A 343 -7.85 -8.35 -22.97
CA THR A 343 -8.50 -7.23 -22.27
C THR A 343 -8.07 -7.12 -20.80
N ASP A 344 -7.85 -8.24 -20.12
CA ASP A 344 -7.30 -8.27 -18.75
C ASP A 344 -5.86 -7.75 -18.71
N CYS A 345 -5.04 -8.16 -19.68
CA CYS A 345 -3.68 -7.63 -19.84
C CYS A 345 -3.70 -6.12 -20.09
N ASP A 346 -4.56 -5.63 -20.98
CA ASP A 346 -4.68 -4.20 -21.27
C ASP A 346 -5.20 -3.40 -20.07
N GLY A 347 -6.13 -3.96 -19.29
CA GLY A 347 -6.63 -3.37 -18.06
C GLY A 347 -5.54 -3.26 -16.99
N THR A 348 -4.77 -4.33 -16.78
CA THR A 348 -3.65 -4.33 -15.81
C THR A 348 -2.53 -3.38 -16.23
N VAL A 349 -2.18 -3.34 -17.52
CA VAL A 349 -1.19 -2.41 -18.07
C VAL A 349 -1.67 -0.96 -17.92
N SER A 350 -2.95 -0.68 -18.19
CA SER A 350 -3.52 0.67 -18.03
C SER A 350 -3.49 1.12 -16.57
N ARG A 351 -3.83 0.24 -15.62
CA ARG A 351 -3.73 0.52 -14.18
C ARG A 351 -2.29 0.81 -13.76
N LEU A 352 -1.33 -0.04 -14.15
CA LEU A 352 0.09 0.16 -13.82
C LEU A 352 0.65 1.46 -14.41
N ARG A 353 0.20 1.86 -15.62
CA ARG A 353 0.57 3.15 -16.20
C ARG A 353 0.02 4.33 -15.40
N ALA A 354 -1.21 4.23 -14.90
CA ALA A 354 -1.81 5.25 -14.05
C ALA A 354 -1.07 5.35 -12.70
N GLU A 355 -0.81 4.23 -12.04
CA GLU A 355 -0.03 4.17 -10.79
C GLU A 355 1.38 4.75 -10.98
N LEU A 356 2.05 4.43 -12.10
CA LEU A 356 3.36 4.99 -12.43
C LEU A 356 3.30 6.50 -12.68
N ALA A 357 2.24 7.00 -13.31
CA ALA A 357 2.04 8.44 -13.50
C ALA A 357 1.83 9.17 -12.16
N THR A 358 1.01 8.60 -11.25
CA THR A 358 0.81 9.13 -9.90
C THR A 358 2.12 9.14 -9.10
N ALA A 359 2.86 8.03 -9.08
CA ALA A 359 4.13 7.94 -8.37
C ALA A 359 5.18 8.94 -8.89
N ARG A 360 5.18 9.24 -10.20
CA ARG A 360 6.04 10.28 -10.79
C ARG A 360 5.64 11.69 -10.33
N SER A 361 4.34 11.97 -10.28
CA SER A 361 3.83 13.26 -9.79
C SER A 361 4.20 13.48 -8.32
N GLU A 362 4.05 12.45 -7.48
CA GLU A 362 4.43 12.50 -6.05
C GLU A 362 5.93 12.71 -5.87
N LEU A 363 6.76 12.08 -6.71
CA LEU A 363 8.21 12.27 -6.69
C LEU A 363 8.59 13.71 -7.06
N GLU A 364 7.95 14.28 -8.07
CA GLU A 364 8.17 15.69 -8.47
C GLU A 364 7.76 16.66 -7.36
N GLU A 365 6.64 16.42 -6.67
CA GLU A 365 6.21 17.21 -5.51
C GLU A 365 7.23 17.13 -4.36
N MET A 366 7.66 15.93 -3.98
CA MET A 366 8.71 15.77 -2.96
C MET A 366 10.03 16.43 -3.35
N GLN A 367 10.39 16.42 -4.64
CA GLN A 367 11.58 17.10 -5.14
C GLN A 367 11.45 18.62 -5.02
N ASN A 368 10.27 19.18 -5.29
CA ASN A 368 10.00 20.60 -5.09
C ASN A 368 10.08 20.99 -3.61
N ASP A 369 9.54 20.17 -2.70
CA ASP A 369 9.63 20.39 -1.26
C ASP A 369 11.08 20.34 -0.74
N LEU A 370 11.90 19.46 -1.30
CA LEU A 370 13.32 19.36 -0.98
C LEU A 370 14.07 20.61 -1.44
N ASN A 371 13.79 21.12 -2.65
CA ASN A 371 14.37 22.36 -3.16
C ASN A 371 13.94 23.58 -2.32
N LEU A 372 12.67 23.63 -1.89
CA LEU A 372 12.17 24.67 -0.99
C LEU A 372 12.90 24.61 0.37
N ASN A 373 13.06 23.42 0.94
CA ASN A 373 13.83 23.24 2.18
C ASN A 373 15.28 23.69 2.05
N GLN A 374 15.94 23.39 0.92
CA GLN A 374 17.30 23.87 0.66
C GLN A 374 17.34 25.40 0.62
N THR A 375 16.37 26.03 -0.03
CA THR A 375 16.25 27.50 -0.07
C THR A 375 16.05 28.09 1.33
N LEU A 376 15.13 27.53 2.12
CA LEU A 376 14.90 27.96 3.50
C LEU A 376 16.15 27.78 4.36
N LYS A 377 16.88 26.68 4.20
CA LYS A 377 18.15 26.47 4.90
C LYS A 377 19.18 27.55 4.57
N THR A 378 19.30 27.95 3.30
CA THR A 378 20.21 29.05 2.92
C THR A 378 19.77 30.40 3.52
N GLN A 379 18.47 30.67 3.58
CA GLN A 379 17.93 31.89 4.18
C GLN A 379 18.15 31.93 5.70
N ILE A 380 18.00 30.79 6.40
CA ILE A 380 18.32 30.69 7.83
C ILE A 380 19.80 31.01 8.06
N GLN A 381 20.71 30.42 7.27
CA GLN A 381 22.14 30.71 7.39
C GLN A 381 22.48 32.19 7.11
N GLU A 382 21.80 32.82 6.14
CA GLU A 382 21.97 34.25 5.88
C GLU A 382 21.47 35.12 7.05
N LEU A 383 20.34 34.76 7.66
CA LEU A 383 19.79 35.45 8.82
C LEU A 383 20.65 35.26 10.07
N GLU A 384 21.18 34.06 10.30
CA GLU A 384 22.17 33.78 11.34
C GLU A 384 23.42 34.65 11.16
N GLY A 385 23.92 34.78 9.93
CA GLY A 385 25.04 35.68 9.61
C GLY A 385 24.75 37.15 9.90
N LYS A 386 23.56 37.65 9.54
CA LYS A 386 23.12 39.03 9.85
C LYS A 386 22.94 39.26 11.35
N LEU A 387 22.49 38.23 12.08
CA LEU A 387 22.33 38.29 13.53
C LEU A 387 23.70 38.41 14.22
N GLU A 388 24.68 37.61 13.80
CA GLU A 388 26.05 37.68 14.31
C GLU A 388 26.69 39.06 14.04
N GLU A 389 26.48 39.62 12.84
CA GLU A 389 26.96 40.96 12.50
C GLU A 389 26.30 42.05 13.36
N ALA A 390 24.99 41.95 13.63
CA ALA A 390 24.28 42.87 14.51
C ALA A 390 24.78 42.77 15.97
N PHE A 391 25.07 41.56 16.47
CA PHE A 391 25.68 41.38 17.79
C PHE A 391 27.06 42.05 17.87
N LYS A 392 27.90 41.88 16.85
CA LYS A 392 29.20 42.54 16.78
C LYS A 392 29.07 44.06 16.79
N GLN A 393 28.16 44.62 15.99
CA GLN A 393 27.90 46.08 15.98
C GLN A 393 27.40 46.59 17.33
N ARG A 394 26.55 45.82 18.02
CA ARG A 394 26.10 46.14 19.38
C ARG A 394 27.27 46.20 20.36
N ASP A 395 28.16 45.21 20.31
CA ASP A 395 29.30 45.13 21.23
C ASP A 395 30.32 46.25 20.96
N GLU A 396 30.56 46.59 19.69
CA GLU A 396 31.37 47.75 19.29
C GLU A 396 30.75 49.07 19.78
N ALA A 397 29.43 49.24 19.62
CA ALA A 397 28.71 50.41 20.11
C ALA A 397 28.74 50.51 21.65
N LYS A 398 28.62 49.37 22.35
CA LYS A 398 28.74 49.30 23.81
C LYS A 398 30.14 49.70 24.28
N ALA A 399 31.19 49.15 23.67
CA ALA A 399 32.56 49.53 23.98
C ALA A 399 32.84 51.02 23.71
N ALA A 400 32.24 51.59 22.66
CA ALA A 400 32.32 53.02 22.40
C ALA A 400 31.59 53.85 23.46
N ALA A 401 30.40 53.41 23.90
CA ALA A 401 29.65 54.07 24.97
C ALA A 401 30.43 54.06 26.31
N ASP A 402 30.99 52.91 26.69
CA ASP A 402 31.81 52.77 27.91
C ASP A 402 33.03 53.71 27.88
N LYS A 403 33.66 53.85 26.71
CA LYS A 403 34.76 54.81 26.51
C LYS A 403 34.30 56.26 26.72
N TYR A 404 33.17 56.66 26.12
CA TYR A 404 32.64 58.01 26.30
C TYR A 404 32.22 58.29 27.75
N GLU A 405 31.72 57.29 28.47
CA GLU A 405 31.42 57.39 29.89
C GLU A 405 32.69 57.63 30.73
N ALA A 406 33.77 56.88 30.45
CA ALA A 406 35.06 57.09 31.11
C ALA A 406 35.68 58.46 30.81
N ASP A 407 35.60 58.93 29.56
CA ASP A 407 36.07 60.27 29.16
C ASP A 407 35.25 61.37 29.87
N ASN A 408 33.92 61.23 29.92
CA ASN A 408 33.04 62.17 30.63
C ASN A 408 33.35 62.23 32.13
N LYS A 409 33.59 61.07 32.77
CA LYS A 409 34.03 61.02 34.18
C LYS A 409 35.34 61.77 34.37
N THR A 410 36.31 61.54 33.50
CA THR A 410 37.61 62.23 33.54
C THR A 410 37.47 63.75 33.40
N ILE A 411 36.62 64.21 32.47
CA ILE A 411 36.33 65.64 32.27
C ILE A 411 35.63 66.22 33.50
N SER A 412 34.63 65.53 34.05
CA SER A 412 33.90 65.96 35.26
C SER A 412 34.84 66.11 36.46
N ASP A 413 35.71 65.13 36.71
CA ASP A 413 36.71 65.17 37.78
C ASP A 413 37.71 66.33 37.57
N GLY A 414 38.12 66.57 36.32
CA GLY A 414 38.97 67.71 35.95
C GLY A 414 38.29 69.06 36.23
N MET A 415 37.01 69.18 35.88
CA MET A 415 36.21 70.38 36.12
C MET A 415 35.98 70.62 37.62
N GLN A 416 35.68 69.59 38.39
CA GLN A 416 35.54 69.69 39.85
C GLN A 416 36.84 70.15 40.51
N LYS A 417 38.00 69.63 40.09
CA LYS A 417 39.32 70.10 40.57
C LYS A 417 39.59 71.57 40.22
N LEU A 418 39.20 72.03 39.04
CA LEU A 418 39.34 73.44 38.64
C LEU A 418 38.44 74.34 39.48
N LEU A 419 37.18 73.95 39.70
CA LEU A 419 36.25 74.68 40.57
C LEU A 419 36.77 74.76 42.01
N GLN A 420 37.29 73.66 42.56
CA GLN A 420 37.92 73.65 43.88
C GLN A 420 39.13 74.60 43.96
N LYS A 421 40.00 74.61 42.94
CA LYS A 421 41.13 75.56 42.87
C LYS A 421 40.66 77.01 42.78
N LEU A 422 39.60 77.28 42.01
CA LEU A 422 39.04 78.62 41.89
C LEU A 422 38.45 79.09 43.22
N HIS A 423 37.68 78.23 43.91
CA HIS A 423 37.18 78.53 45.25
C HIS A 423 38.31 78.80 46.23
N ALA A 424 39.35 77.97 46.27
CA ALA A 424 40.53 78.21 47.11
C ALA A 424 41.23 79.53 46.75
N GLN A 425 41.37 79.88 45.46
CA GLN A 425 41.93 81.17 45.05
C GLN A 425 41.07 82.37 45.43
N VAL A 426 39.75 82.23 45.39
CA VAL A 426 38.81 83.29 45.80
C VAL A 426 38.82 83.46 47.32
N GLU A 427 38.93 82.36 48.08
CA GLU A 427 39.07 82.38 49.54
C GLU A 427 40.43 82.96 49.97
N ASP A 428 41.52 82.57 49.29
CA ASP A 428 42.88 83.10 49.53
C ASP A 428 43.03 84.57 49.09
N GLN A 429 42.11 85.09 48.25
CA GLN A 429 42.01 86.51 47.98
C GLN A 429 41.35 87.22 49.17
N ASP A 430 42.07 87.27 50.29
CA ASP A 430 41.75 88.07 51.45
C ASP A 430 41.44 89.51 51.02
N TYR A 431 40.15 89.86 51.01
CA TYR A 431 39.59 91.21 51.01
C TYR A 431 40.50 92.28 50.41
N PHE A 432 40.89 92.12 49.14
CA PHE A 432 41.63 93.14 48.41
C PHE A 432 40.69 94.31 48.11
N VAL A 433 40.44 95.12 49.14
CA VAL A 433 39.92 96.46 48.93
C VAL A 433 41.04 97.16 48.19
N ASP A 434 40.79 97.57 46.95
CA ASP A 434 41.79 98.28 46.15
C ASP A 434 42.29 99.46 47.01
N LYS A 435 43.55 99.37 47.45
CA LYS A 435 44.15 100.33 48.37
C LYS A 435 44.08 101.74 47.79
N ARG A 436 43.96 101.88 46.47
CA ARG A 436 43.76 103.16 45.79
C ARG A 436 42.38 103.76 46.09
N ILE A 437 41.33 102.94 46.14
CA ILE A 437 39.98 103.39 46.52
C ILE A 437 39.99 103.86 47.97
N VAL A 438 40.53 103.06 48.91
CA VAL A 438 40.64 103.44 50.32
C VAL A 438 41.45 104.73 50.49
N ALA A 439 42.60 104.84 49.82
CA ALA A 439 43.45 106.03 49.87
C ALA A 439 42.75 107.27 49.29
N GLN A 440 42.02 107.15 48.19
CA GLN A 440 41.22 108.27 47.62
C GLN A 440 40.12 108.71 48.58
N MET A 441 39.46 107.78 49.27
CA MET A 441 38.43 108.09 50.25
C MET A 441 39.01 108.78 51.49
N ILE A 442 40.17 108.32 51.99
CA ILE A 442 40.90 108.97 53.08
C ILE A 442 41.39 110.36 52.66
N ALA A 443 41.93 110.51 51.45
CA ALA A 443 42.37 111.80 50.93
C ALA A 443 41.19 112.79 50.83
N LYS A 444 40.04 112.36 50.28
CA LYS A 444 38.82 113.18 50.26
C LYS A 444 38.30 113.50 51.66
N TYR A 445 38.38 112.56 52.59
CA TYR A 445 38.02 112.79 53.99
C TYR A 445 38.88 113.87 54.64
N GLN A 446 40.18 113.89 54.34
CA GLN A 446 41.12 114.89 54.83
C GLN A 446 40.88 116.26 54.17
N GLU A 447 40.70 116.32 52.85
CA GLU A 447 40.43 117.57 52.11
C GLU A 447 39.16 118.29 52.56
N ALA A 448 38.15 117.56 53.07
CA ALA A 448 36.88 118.12 53.57
C ALA A 448 36.98 118.86 54.92
N HIS A 449 38.15 119.40 55.29
CA HIS A 449 38.44 120.08 56.56
C HIS A 449 37.31 121.07 56.99
N GLY A 450 36.67 120.75 58.12
CA GLY A 450 35.72 121.63 58.82
C GLY A 450 34.24 121.24 58.73
N ASN A 451 33.84 120.37 57.80
CA ASN A 451 32.44 119.94 57.70
C ASN A 451 32.23 118.53 58.30
N ILE A 452 31.90 118.50 59.60
CA ILE A 452 31.72 117.27 60.40
C ILE A 452 30.72 116.30 59.76
N LYS A 453 29.65 116.81 59.12
CA LYS A 453 28.63 115.96 58.48
C LYS A 453 29.17 115.22 57.26
N ARG A 454 29.94 115.91 56.41
CA ARG A 454 30.53 115.32 55.21
C ARG A 454 31.61 114.29 55.55
N ARG A 455 32.27 114.49 56.68
CA ARG A 455 33.28 113.59 57.23
C ARG A 455 32.67 112.25 57.66
N GLU A 456 31.52 112.28 58.34
CA GLU A 456 30.76 111.08 58.72
C GLU A 456 30.23 110.34 57.49
N GLU A 457 29.67 111.06 56.51
CA GLU A 457 29.21 110.46 55.24
C GLU A 457 30.34 109.74 54.49
N ILE A 458 31.53 110.34 54.40
CA ILE A 458 32.69 109.70 53.77
C ILE A 458 33.15 108.47 54.57
N PHE A 459 33.10 108.53 55.91
CA PHE A 459 33.44 107.39 56.76
C PHE A 459 32.48 106.21 56.59
N PHE A 460 31.17 106.49 56.54
CA PHE A 460 30.16 105.47 56.23
C PHE A 460 30.36 104.87 54.85
N LEU A 461 30.67 105.71 53.86
CA LEU A 461 30.99 105.22 52.53
C LEU A 461 32.23 104.32 52.55
N ILE A 462 33.27 104.64 53.33
CA ILE A 462 34.45 103.76 53.50
C ILE A 462 34.01 102.42 54.08
N CYS A 463 33.16 102.41 55.11
CA CYS A 463 32.66 101.17 55.71
C CYS A 463 31.81 100.35 54.71
N ASP A 464 30.97 101.02 53.90
CA ASP A 464 30.16 100.38 52.86
C ASP A 464 31.05 99.74 51.79
N VAL A 465 32.09 100.47 51.32
CA VAL A 465 33.03 99.99 50.30
C VAL A 465 33.94 98.87 50.83
N LEU A 466 34.27 98.89 52.12
CA LEU A 466 35.00 97.82 52.81
C LEU A 466 34.12 96.59 53.11
N GLY A 467 32.81 96.65 52.83
CA GLY A 467 31.88 95.53 53.02
C GLY A 467 31.47 95.30 54.47
N PHE A 468 31.72 96.24 55.40
CA PHE A 468 31.21 96.13 56.77
C PHE A 468 29.69 96.26 56.76
N SER A 469 28.96 95.19 57.15
CA SER A 469 27.52 95.27 57.36
C SER A 469 27.20 96.15 58.59
N ASP A 470 25.92 96.50 58.77
CA ASP A 470 25.51 97.27 59.95
C ASP A 470 25.76 96.47 61.25
N GLU A 471 25.65 95.13 61.20
CA GLU A 471 26.00 94.24 62.31
C GLU A 471 27.50 94.22 62.60
N ASP A 472 28.35 94.24 61.57
CA ASP A 472 29.80 94.31 61.77
C ASP A 472 30.20 95.65 62.38
N ARG A 473 29.58 96.76 61.94
CA ARG A 473 29.80 98.09 62.51
C ARG A 473 29.46 98.13 63.99
N GLU A 474 28.32 97.56 64.37
CA GLU A 474 27.91 97.44 65.76
C GLU A 474 28.90 96.59 66.57
N ARG A 475 29.33 95.45 66.03
CA ARG A 475 30.34 94.57 66.67
C ARG A 475 31.68 95.26 66.91
N PHE A 476 32.12 96.10 65.98
CA PHE A 476 33.39 96.83 66.07
C PHE A 476 33.27 98.22 66.73
N GLY A 477 32.07 98.61 67.19
CA GLY A 477 31.82 99.90 67.83
C GLY A 477 31.98 101.10 66.88
N LEU A 478 31.84 100.88 65.57
CA LEU A 478 31.81 101.95 64.59
C LEU A 478 30.47 102.69 64.70
N PRO A 479 30.42 104.02 64.46
CA PRO A 479 29.17 104.76 64.43
C PRO A 479 28.15 104.05 63.54
N GLN A 480 26.91 103.89 64.01
CA GLN A 480 25.82 103.43 63.13
C GLN A 480 25.39 104.61 62.27
N ARG A 481 25.08 104.36 60.99
CA ARG A 481 24.45 105.37 60.15
C ARG A 481 23.20 105.82 60.91
N PRO A 482 22.91 107.13 61.05
CA PRO A 482 21.68 107.58 61.66
C PRO A 482 20.56 106.94 60.84
N SER A 483 20.04 105.82 61.36
CA SER A 483 18.96 105.10 60.74
C SER A 483 17.86 106.14 60.62
N GLU A 484 17.34 106.37 59.41
CA GLU A 484 16.13 107.17 59.20
C GLU A 484 14.89 106.47 59.83
N ARG A 485 15.07 105.82 60.98
CA ARG A 485 14.01 105.49 61.92
C ARG A 485 13.55 106.79 62.56
N GLY A 486 12.56 107.41 61.95
CA GLY A 486 11.72 108.40 62.61
C GLY A 486 11.57 109.70 61.85
N LYS A 487 11.09 109.64 60.60
CA LYS A 487 10.20 110.67 60.05
C LYS A 487 9.13 109.99 59.19
N GLU A 488 8.02 109.70 59.85
CA GLU A 488 6.71 109.57 59.22
C GLU A 488 6.45 110.85 58.41
N GLY A 489 6.66 110.78 57.11
CA GLY A 489 6.39 111.86 56.16
C GLY A 489 6.22 111.20 54.81
N GLY A 490 4.99 111.24 54.30
CA GLY A 490 4.54 110.53 53.09
C GLY A 490 5.60 110.51 52.01
N GLY A 491 5.91 109.31 51.53
CA GLY A 491 6.93 109.10 50.53
C GLY A 491 6.68 110.02 49.34
N LEU A 492 7.76 110.55 48.75
CA LEU A 492 7.72 111.28 47.48
C LEU A 492 6.90 110.54 46.40
N SER A 493 6.77 109.21 46.51
CA SER A 493 5.88 108.38 45.68
C SER A 493 4.39 108.66 45.89
N GLU A 494 3.91 108.93 47.12
CA GLU A 494 2.50 109.29 47.37
C GLU A 494 2.21 110.72 46.91
N GLN A 495 3.13 111.68 47.14
CA GLN A 495 2.99 113.04 46.59
C GLN A 495 3.04 113.07 45.06
N PHE A 496 3.80 112.17 44.43
CA PHE A 496 3.84 112.04 42.97
C PHE A 496 2.57 111.39 42.41
N VAL A 497 1.97 110.44 43.15
CA VAL A 497 0.68 109.82 42.78
C VAL A 497 -0.49 110.78 42.99
N GLU A 498 -0.48 111.63 44.03
CA GLU A 498 -1.48 112.70 44.21
C GLU A 498 -1.34 113.80 43.13
N PHE A 499 -0.11 114.15 42.74
CA PHE A 499 0.14 115.08 41.63
C PHE A 499 -0.40 114.53 40.29
N LEU A 500 -0.15 113.24 39.99
CA LEU A 500 -0.65 112.60 38.77
C LEU A 500 -2.19 112.43 38.76
N ASN A 501 -2.82 112.30 39.93
CA ASN A 501 -4.28 112.16 40.04
C ASN A 501 -5.03 113.49 40.18
N GLY A 502 -4.32 114.61 40.43
CA GLY A 502 -4.91 115.93 40.64
C GLY A 502 -5.01 116.84 39.40
N GLU A 503 -4.42 116.44 38.26
CA GLU A 503 -4.31 117.29 37.06
C GLU A 503 -5.22 116.84 35.88
N VAL A 504 -6.21 115.98 36.14
CA VAL A 504 -7.27 115.62 35.16
C VAL A 504 -8.65 115.80 35.79
N SER A 505 -9.09 117.05 35.90
CA SER A 505 -10.51 117.45 35.91
C SER A 505 -10.65 118.90 35.44
#